data_AF-A0A229TR80-F1
#
_entry.id   AF-A0A229TR80-F1
#
_cell.length_a   1.000
_cell.length_b   1.000
_cell.length_c   1.000
_cell.angle_alpha   90.00
_cell.angle_beta   90.00
_cell.angle_gamma   90.00
#
_symmetry.space_group_name_H-M   'P 1'
#
loop_
_entity.id
_entity.type
_entity.pdbx_description
1 polymer ?
#
loop_
_entity_poly.entity_id
_entity_poly.type
_entity_poly.pdbx_seq_one_letter_code
_entity_poly.pdbx_strand_id
1 'polypeptide(L)' 'MDVAGLPGRRGVDVASPAQEARSAGSGGRPATAAVLASAPHGITADAEVLPSARVNECLARGDVRYRFVLDPSDLD' A
#
# COMPACT_ATOMS: atom_id res chain seq x y z
N MET A 1 -19.68 -30.99 -33.86
CA MET A 1 -18.90 -30.10 -34.73
C MET A 1 -19.83 -29.04 -35.26
N ASP A 2 -19.69 -27.81 -34.77
CA ASP A 2 -19.59 -26.62 -35.61
C ASP A 2 -18.94 -25.52 -34.77
N VAL A 3 -17.87 -24.94 -35.30
CA VAL A 3 -17.02 -23.93 -34.68
C VAL A 3 -17.33 -22.63 -35.42
N ALA A 4 -18.15 -21.77 -34.83
CA ALA A 4 -18.36 -20.43 -35.34
C ALA A 4 -18.78 -19.46 -34.23
N GLY A 5 -17.84 -18.58 -33.87
CA GLY A 5 -18.17 -17.23 -33.42
C GLY A 5 -18.52 -17.06 -31.94
N LEU A 6 -17.57 -17.32 -31.03
CA LEU A 6 -17.63 -16.60 -29.74
C LEU A 6 -17.61 -15.10 -30.05
N PRO A 7 -18.62 -14.31 -29.63
CA PRO A 7 -18.59 -12.87 -29.79
C PRO A 7 -17.35 -12.34 -29.09
N GLY A 8 -16.58 -11.53 -29.81
CA GLY A 8 -15.26 -11.05 -29.43
C GLY A 8 -15.23 -10.62 -27.98
N ARG A 9 -14.34 -11.24 -27.20
CA ARG A 9 -13.88 -10.69 -25.93
C ARG A 9 -13.31 -9.32 -26.26
N ARG A 10 -14.12 -8.28 -26.11
CA ARG A 10 -13.60 -6.92 -26.08
C ARG A 10 -12.62 -6.93 -24.91
N GLY A 11 -11.33 -6.84 -25.24
CA GLY A 11 -10.37 -6.38 -24.25
C GLY A 11 -10.97 -5.13 -23.63
N VAL A 12 -10.98 -5.06 -22.31
CA VAL A 12 -11.25 -3.79 -21.66
C VAL A 12 -10.11 -2.89 -22.10
N ASP A 13 -10.37 -2.06 -23.11
CA ASP A 13 -9.53 -0.91 -23.37
C ASP A 13 -9.69 -0.02 -22.13
N VAL A 14 -8.60 0.18 -21.40
CA VAL A 14 -8.58 0.97 -20.17
C VAL A 14 -8.59 2.45 -20.55
N ALA A 15 -9.61 2.85 -21.29
CA ALA A 15 -9.96 4.24 -21.55
C ALA A 15 -11.29 4.53 -20.85
N SER A 16 -11.28 4.44 -19.52
CA SER A 16 -12.35 5.02 -18.72
C SER A 16 -12.21 6.55 -18.81
N PRO A 17 -13.28 7.31 -19.15
CA PRO A 17 -13.28 8.76 -18.89
C PRO A 17 -12.98 8.94 -17.40
N ALA A 18 -12.20 9.97 -17.04
CA ALA A 18 -11.68 10.21 -15.70
C ALA A 18 -12.73 9.97 -14.59
N GLN A 19 -12.89 8.70 -14.20
CA GLN A 19 -13.46 8.33 -12.95
C GLN A 19 -12.40 8.84 -12.01
N GLU A 20 -12.66 9.98 -11.36
CA GLU A 20 -11.85 10.42 -10.24
C GLU A 20 -11.69 9.21 -9.35
N ALA A 21 -10.53 8.56 -9.43
CA ALA A 21 -10.15 7.51 -8.53
C ALA A 21 -9.95 8.24 -7.21
N ARG A 22 -11.04 8.43 -6.46
CA ARG A 22 -11.02 8.68 -5.03
C ARG A 22 -10.63 7.38 -4.31
N SER A 23 -9.62 6.72 -4.85
CA SER A 23 -8.78 5.77 -4.14
C SER A 23 -7.54 6.60 -3.88
N ALA A 24 -7.28 6.92 -2.62
CA ALA A 24 -6.03 7.56 -2.24
C ALA A 24 -4.89 6.53 -2.43
N GLY A 25 -4.53 6.28 -3.69
CA GLY A 25 -3.42 5.43 -4.07
C GLY A 25 -2.14 6.17 -3.77
N SER A 26 -1.65 6.06 -2.54
CA SER A 26 -0.35 6.55 -2.04
C SER A 26 -0.03 8.05 -2.11
N GLY A 27 -0.85 8.89 -2.75
CA GLY A 27 -0.64 10.35 -2.84
C GLY A 27 0.40 10.77 -3.89
N GLY A 28 1.17 9.84 -4.45
CA GLY A 28 2.21 10.13 -5.44
C GLY A 28 3.43 10.85 -4.86
N ARG A 29 4.56 10.76 -5.57
CA ARG A 29 5.86 11.28 -5.10
C ARG A 29 5.83 12.75 -4.66
N PRO A 30 5.21 13.70 -5.39
CA PRO A 30 5.21 15.11 -4.99
C PRO A 30 4.47 15.35 -3.68
N ALA A 31 3.31 14.70 -3.48
CA ALA A 31 2.57 14.84 -2.23
C ALA A 31 3.29 14.16 -1.06
N THR A 32 3.89 12.99 -1.29
CA THR A 32 4.73 12.34 -0.26
C THR A 32 5.91 13.22 0.14
N ALA A 33 6.59 13.86 -0.81
CA ALA A 33 7.68 14.78 -0.50
C ALA A 33 7.21 15.98 0.33
N ALA A 34 6.03 16.54 0.03
CA ALA A 34 5.42 17.61 0.82
C ALA A 34 5.08 17.16 2.25
N VAL A 35 4.61 15.92 2.43
CA VAL A 35 4.40 15.32 3.77
C VAL A 35 5.73 15.16 4.51
N LEU A 36 6.77 14.64 3.86
CA LEU A 36 8.08 14.43 4.51
C LEU A 36 8.77 15.74 4.89
N ALA A 37 8.49 16.83 4.17
CA ALA A 37 8.97 18.17 4.54
C ALA A 37 8.45 18.63 5.91
N SER A 38 7.46 17.94 6.50
CA SER A 38 6.97 18.21 7.85
C SER A 38 7.85 17.62 8.97
N ALA A 39 8.89 16.86 8.64
CA ALA A 39 9.77 16.21 9.64
C ALA A 39 10.35 17.18 10.70
N PRO A 40 10.75 18.43 10.37
CA PRO A 40 11.25 19.38 11.37
C PRO A 40 10.23 19.77 12.45
N HIS A 41 8.94 19.53 12.21
CA HIS A 41 7.87 19.79 13.17
C HIS A 41 7.65 18.64 14.16
N GLY A 42 8.47 17.59 14.10
CA GLY A 42 8.34 16.43 14.99
C GLY A 42 7.08 15.61 14.73
N ILE A 43 6.50 15.72 13.53
CA ILE A 43 5.34 14.92 13.13
C ILE A 43 5.84 13.51 12.80
N THR A 44 5.68 12.60 13.76
CA THR A 44 6.04 11.20 13.65
C THR A 44 4.83 10.31 13.90
N ALA A 45 4.89 9.07 13.42
CA ALA A 45 3.91 8.07 13.80
C ALA A 45 4.26 7.50 15.17
N ASP A 46 3.26 7.30 16.02
CA ASP A 46 3.38 6.37 17.14
C ASP A 46 3.57 4.97 16.57
N ALA A 47 4.70 4.34 16.91
CA ALA A 47 5.10 3.08 16.33
C ALA A 47 5.79 2.18 17.35
N GLU A 48 5.51 0.89 17.24
CA GLU A 48 6.19 -0.19 17.96
C GLU A 48 7.19 -0.85 17.01
N VAL A 49 8.48 -0.76 17.35
CA VAL A 49 9.56 -1.39 16.56
C VAL A 49 9.70 -2.85 16.94
N LEU A 50 9.71 -3.73 15.94
CA LEU A 50 9.79 -5.17 16.10
C LEU A 50 10.92 -5.76 15.24
N PRO A 51 11.60 -6.82 15.71
CA PRO A 51 12.42 -7.65 14.84
C PRO A 51 11.57 -8.22 13.69
N SER A 52 12.09 -8.23 12.47
CA SER A 52 11.38 -8.76 11.30
C SER A 52 10.93 -10.21 11.51
N ALA A 53 11.75 -11.01 12.22
CA ALA A 53 11.44 -12.41 12.55
C ALA A 53 10.11 -12.62 13.33
N ARG A 54 9.58 -11.58 14.00
CA ARG A 54 8.35 -11.69 14.81
C ARG A 54 7.07 -11.24 14.11
N VAL A 55 7.14 -10.81 12.85
CA VAL A 55 5.99 -10.23 12.14
C VAL A 55 4.74 -11.14 12.19
N ASN A 56 4.89 -12.45 11.98
CA ASN A 56 3.77 -13.38 11.97
C ASN A 56 3.09 -13.53 13.33
N GLU A 57 3.86 -13.56 14.42
CA GLU A 57 3.32 -13.61 15.78
C GLU A 57 2.51 -12.35 16.09
N CYS A 58 3.07 -11.18 15.78
CA CYS A 58 2.43 -9.90 16.04
C CYS A 58 1.16 -9.70 15.21
N LEU A 59 1.17 -10.13 13.93
CA LEU A 59 -0.03 -10.12 13.08
C LEU A 59 -1.13 -11.06 13.62
N ALA A 60 -0.77 -12.19 14.20
CA ALA A 60 -1.75 -13.12 14.79
C ALA A 60 -2.38 -12.57 16.08
N ARG A 61 -1.60 -11.84 16.91
CA ARG A 61 -2.10 -11.25 18.16
C ARG A 61 -2.91 -9.98 17.93
N GLY A 62 -2.51 -9.12 16.98
CA GLY A 62 -3.22 -7.89 16.62
C GLY A 62 -3.21 -6.79 17.69
N ASP A 63 -2.42 -6.95 18.75
CA ASP A 63 -2.29 -5.99 19.85
C ASP A 63 -1.23 -4.94 19.48
N VAL A 64 -1.68 -3.84 18.87
CA VAL A 64 -0.81 -2.74 18.41
C VAL A 64 -1.43 -1.39 18.76
N ARG A 65 -0.58 -0.46 19.21
CA ARG A 65 -0.92 0.95 19.29
C ARG A 65 -0.56 1.62 17.97
N TYR A 66 -1.54 1.64 17.06
CA TYR A 66 -1.50 2.30 15.75
C TYR A 66 -0.63 1.62 14.67
N ARG A 67 0.65 1.34 14.92
CA ARG A 67 1.56 0.85 13.86
C ARG A 67 2.72 0.00 14.37
N PHE A 68 2.98 -1.11 13.67
CA PHE A 68 4.25 -1.83 13.75
C PHE A 68 5.26 -1.28 12.73
N VAL A 69 6.52 -1.20 13.12
CA VAL A 69 7.66 -0.95 12.24
C VAL A 69 8.62 -2.13 12.37
N LEU A 70 8.98 -2.73 11.24
CA LEU A 70 9.96 -3.82 11.23
C LEU A 70 11.36 -3.21 11.16
N ASP A 71 12.23 -3.64 12.07
CA ASP A 71 13.65 -3.34 12.03
C ASP A 71 14.33 -4.28 11.02
N PRO A 72 14.82 -3.78 9.87
CA PRO A 72 15.46 -4.63 8.86
C PRO A 72 16.88 -5.05 9.24
N SER A 73 17.44 -4.55 10.35
CA SER A 73 18.82 -4.86 10.76
C SER A 73 19.00 -6.33 11.18
N ASP A 74 17.92 -7.08 11.36
CA ASP A 74 17.93 -8.52 11.65
C ASP A 74 17.90 -9.41 10.39
N LEU A 75 17.91 -8.80 9.19
CA LEU A 75 17.98 -9.48 7.90
C LEU A 75 19.45 -9.56 7.44
N ASP A 76 19.96 -10.79 7.25
CA ASP A 76 21.28 -11.10 6.68
C ASP A 76 21.22 -11.10 5.13
#